data_AF-A0A3L9HA24-F1
#
_entry.id   AF-A0A3L9HA24-F1
#
_cell.length_a   1.000
_cell.length_b   1.000
_cell.length_c   1.000
_cell.angle_alpha   90.00
_cell.angle_beta   90.00
_cell.angle_gamma   90.00
#
_symmetry.space_group_name_H-M   'P 1'
#
loop_
_entity.id
_entity.type
_entity.pdbx_description
1 polymer ?
#
loop_
_entity_poly.entity_id
_entity_poly.type
_entity_poly.pdbx_seq_one_letter_code
_entity_poly.pdbx_strand_id
1 'polypeptide(L)'
;MATRRQPLIPGWLIPGVSAATLVVAVALAAFLALWWNAPQGNWVAVWQDSYLWHVVRFSFWQAFLSALLSVVPAIFLARALYRRRFPGRLALLRLCAMTLILPVLVAVFGILSVYGRQGWLASLCQSLGLEWTFSPYGLQGILLAHVFFNL
;
A
#
# COMPACT_ATOMS: atom_id res chain seq x y z
N MET A 1 -36.25 -7.97 -40.98
CA MET A 1 -35.72 -8.13 -39.62
C MET A 1 -34.52 -9.07 -39.68
N ALA A 2 -33.31 -8.51 -39.74
CA ALA A 2 -32.07 -9.27 -39.85
C ALA A 2 -31.45 -9.43 -38.46
N THR A 3 -31.69 -10.56 -37.80
CA THR A 3 -31.05 -10.90 -36.52
C THR A 3 -29.78 -11.71 -36.82
N ARG A 4 -28.65 -11.03 -37.04
CA ARG A 4 -27.34 -11.69 -37.08
C ARG A 4 -27.01 -12.21 -35.68
N ARG A 5 -27.00 -13.53 -35.50
CA ARG A 5 -26.42 -14.19 -34.34
C ARG A 5 -24.90 -14.14 -34.48
N GLN A 6 -24.25 -13.18 -33.82
CA GLN A 6 -22.80 -13.14 -33.71
C GLN A 6 -22.34 -14.32 -32.84
N PRO A 7 -21.32 -15.10 -33.25
CA PRO A 7 -20.74 -16.13 -32.40
C PRO A 7 -20.10 -15.48 -31.17
N LEU A 8 -20.46 -16.00 -29.99
CA LEU A 8 -20.10 -15.46 -28.66
C LEU A 8 -18.59 -15.53 -28.33
N ILE A 9 -17.75 -16.09 -29.21
CA ILE A 9 -16.31 -16.18 -29.01
C ILE A 9 -15.59 -15.81 -30.32
N PRO A 10 -15.07 -14.58 -30.47
CA PRO A 10 -14.27 -14.20 -31.62
C PRO A 10 -12.96 -15.01 -31.64
N GLY A 11 -12.65 -15.68 -32.75
CA GLY A 11 -11.44 -16.51 -32.92
C GLY A 11 -10.10 -15.76 -32.72
N TRP A 12 -10.13 -14.43 -32.61
CA TRP A 12 -8.98 -13.60 -32.21
C TRP A 12 -8.60 -13.72 -30.73
N LEU A 13 -9.44 -14.32 -29.87
CA LEU A 13 -9.14 -14.54 -28.46
C LEU A 13 -8.25 -15.78 -28.21
N ILE A 14 -8.14 -16.69 -29.19
CA ILE A 14 -7.37 -17.94 -29.09
C ILE A 14 -5.91 -17.70 -28.65
N PRO A 15 -5.14 -16.77 -29.26
CA PRO A 15 -3.76 -16.50 -28.82
C PRO A 15 -3.67 -15.93 -27.39
N GLY A 16 -4.66 -15.14 -26.97
CA GLY A 16 -4.73 -14.60 -25.61
C GLY A 16 -5.03 -15.67 -24.58
N VAL A 17 -6.00 -16.55 -24.88
CA VAL A 17 -6.33 -17.69 -24.03
C VAL A 17 -5.14 -18.64 -23.92
N SER A 18 -4.47 -18.97 -25.03
CA SER A 18 -3.30 -19.86 -24.99
C SER A 18 -2.14 -19.26 -24.16
N ALA A 19 -1.88 -17.96 -24.29
CA ALA A 19 -0.86 -17.28 -23.50
C ALA A 19 -1.22 -17.28 -22.01
N ALA A 20 -2.47 -16.97 -21.67
CA ALA A 20 -2.94 -17.01 -20.28
C ALA A 20 -2.85 -18.43 -19.70
N THR A 21 -3.25 -19.46 -20.45
CA THR A 21 -3.14 -20.86 -20.03
C THR A 21 -1.69 -21.25 -19.79
N LEU A 22 -0.76 -20.83 -20.66
CA LEU A 22 0.66 -21.10 -20.51
C LEU A 22 1.24 -20.43 -19.26
N VAL A 23 0.92 -19.16 -19.01
CA VAL A 23 1.35 -18.44 -17.80
C VAL A 23 0.82 -19.13 -16.54
N VAL A 24 -0.46 -19.49 -16.52
CA VAL A 24 -1.06 -20.20 -15.39
C VAL A 24 -0.41 -21.57 -15.19
N ALA A 25 -0.17 -22.32 -16.26
CA ALA A 25 0.48 -23.62 -16.19
C ALA A 25 1.91 -23.53 -15.64
N VAL A 26 2.69 -22.54 -16.07
CA VAL A 26 4.05 -22.30 -15.56
C VAL A 26 4.01 -21.91 -14.09
N ALA A 27 3.10 -21.02 -13.68
CA ALA A 27 2.96 -20.63 -12.28
C ALA A 27 2.59 -21.82 -11.38
N LEU A 28 1.65 -22.65 -11.83
CA LEU A 28 1.26 -23.87 -11.12
C LEU A 28 2.40 -24.88 -11.06
N ALA A 29 3.14 -25.07 -12.15
CA ALA A 29 4.30 -25.96 -12.18
C ALA A 29 5.39 -25.50 -11.20
N ALA A 30 5.68 -24.19 -11.14
CA ALA A 30 6.62 -23.63 -10.19
C ALA A 30 6.16 -23.82 -8.73
N PHE A 31 4.86 -23.58 -8.46
CA PHE A 31 4.29 -23.79 -7.13
C PHE A 31 4.33 -25.26 -6.71
N LEU A 32 3.99 -26.17 -7.62
CA LEU A 32 4.05 -27.62 -7.40
C LEU A 32 5.49 -28.09 -7.17
N ALA A 33 6.45 -27.59 -7.95
CA ALA A 33 7.86 -27.89 -7.76
C ALA A 33 8.36 -27.42 -6.38
N LEU A 34 7.95 -26.22 -5.97
CA LEU A 34 8.26 -25.69 -4.63
C LEU A 34 7.62 -26.55 -3.53
N TRP A 35 6.37 -26.96 -3.72
CA TRP A 35 5.64 -27.80 -2.76
C TRP A 35 6.29 -29.18 -2.61
N TRP A 36 6.69 -29.78 -3.73
CA TRP A 36 7.31 -31.11 -3.73
C TRP A 36 8.72 -31.10 -3.15
N ASN A 37 9.46 -30.02 -3.37
CA ASN A 37 10.82 -29.85 -2.87
C ASN A 37 10.88 -29.16 -1.51
N ALA A 38 9.73 -28.82 -0.93
CA ALA A 38 9.66 -28.29 0.42
C ALA A 38 10.22 -29.36 1.38
N PRO A 39 11.21 -29.02 2.23
CA PRO A 39 11.66 -29.91 3.28
C PRO A 39 10.43 -30.38 4.07
N GLN A 40 10.44 -31.63 4.56
CA GLN A 40 9.40 -32.12 5.47
C GLN A 40 9.43 -31.26 6.74
N GLY A 41 8.67 -30.17 6.70
CA GLY A 41 8.72 -29.11 7.67
C GLY A 41 8.13 -29.62 8.95
N ASN A 42 8.89 -29.52 10.03
CA ASN A 42 8.35 -29.68 11.37
C ASN A 42 7.41 -28.48 11.58
N TRP A 43 6.14 -28.58 11.19
CA TRP A 43 5.14 -27.51 11.27
C TRP A 43 5.07 -26.92 12.69
N VAL A 44 5.37 -27.75 13.68
CA VAL A 44 5.53 -27.39 15.09
C VAL A 44 6.69 -26.40 15.30
N ALA A 45 7.83 -26.57 14.62
CA ALA A 45 8.97 -25.65 14.72
C ALA A 45 8.67 -24.27 14.11
N VAL A 46 7.93 -24.21 13.00
CA VAL A 46 7.46 -22.93 12.42
C VAL A 46 6.44 -22.26 13.34
N TRP A 47 5.54 -23.05 13.93
CA TRP A 47 4.52 -22.54 14.88
C TRP A 47 5.13 -22.06 16.19
N GLN A 48 6.23 -22.67 16.64
CA GLN A 48 6.95 -22.29 17.86
C GLN A 48 8.06 -21.26 17.61
N ASP A 49 8.23 -20.80 16.38
CA ASP A 49 9.24 -19.81 16.06
C ASP A 49 8.86 -18.45 16.67
N SER A 50 9.59 -18.07 17.72
CA SER A 50 9.44 -16.80 18.42
C SER A 50 9.68 -15.60 17.50
N TYR A 51 10.56 -15.75 16.49
CA TYR A 51 10.82 -14.67 15.53
C TYR A 51 9.60 -14.40 14.65
N LEU A 52 8.96 -15.44 14.11
CA LEU A 52 7.77 -15.29 13.29
C LEU A 52 6.62 -14.66 14.08
N TRP A 53 6.38 -15.13 15.31
CA TRP A 53 5.36 -14.51 16.18
C TRP A 53 5.68 -13.06 16.54
N HIS A 54 6.95 -12.72 16.74
CA HIS A 54 7.35 -11.34 16.99
C HIS A 54 7.07 -10.45 15.78
N VAL A 55 7.45 -10.88 14.57
CA VAL A 55 7.19 -10.14 13.32
C VAL A 55 5.70 -9.99 13.08
N VAL A 56 4.92 -11.06 13.23
CA VAL A 56 3.45 -11.02 13.06
C VAL A 56 2.81 -10.06 14.06
N ARG A 57 3.19 -10.12 15.34
CA ARG A 57 2.65 -9.22 16.37
C ARG A 57 3.06 -7.77 16.13
N PHE A 58 4.30 -7.53 15.70
CA PHE A 58 4.77 -6.21 15.33
C PHE A 58 4.01 -5.65 14.13
N SER A 59 3.86 -6.42 13.05
CA SER A 59 3.11 -6.03 11.86
C SER A 59 1.63 -5.77 12.17
N PHE A 60 1.01 -6.62 13.01
CA PHE A 60 -0.37 -6.41 13.42
C PHE A 60 -0.54 -5.13 14.24
N TRP A 61 0.34 -4.90 15.21
CA TRP A 61 0.31 -3.68 16.02
C TRP A 61 0.57 -2.43 15.18
N GLN A 62 1.53 -2.50 14.27
CA GLN A 62 1.87 -1.42 13.34
C GLN A 62 0.71 -1.12 12.38
N ALA A 63 0.07 -2.14 11.82
CA ALA A 63 -1.10 -1.98 10.96
C ALA A 63 -2.31 -1.43 11.72
N PHE A 64 -2.56 -1.91 12.93
CA PHE A 64 -3.62 -1.41 13.81
C PHE A 64 -3.43 0.08 14.13
N LEU A 65 -2.22 0.46 14.55
CA LEU A 65 -1.90 1.85 14.85
C LEU A 65 -1.98 2.73 13.60
N SER A 66 -1.51 2.24 12.45
CA SER A 66 -1.64 2.94 11.16
C SER A 66 -3.10 3.19 10.79
N ALA A 67 -3.95 2.16 10.93
CA ALA A 67 -5.37 2.24 10.63
C ALA A 67 -6.06 3.23 11.56
N LEU A 68 -5.79 3.17 12.86
CA LEU A 68 -6.36 4.11 13.83
C LEU A 68 -5.95 5.56 13.55
N LEU A 69 -4.67 5.81 13.29
CA LEU A 69 -4.16 7.14 12.96
C LEU A 69 -4.69 7.68 11.63
N SER A 70 -5.05 6.82 10.68
CA SER A 70 -5.63 7.25 9.40
C SER A 70 -7.14 7.47 9.51
N VAL A 71 -7.87 6.52 10.12
CA VAL A 71 -9.34 6.51 10.16
C VAL A 71 -9.89 7.61 11.06
N VAL A 72 -9.30 7.85 12.23
CA VAL A 72 -9.80 8.88 13.17
C VAL A 72 -9.88 10.26 12.51
N PRO A 73 -8.80 10.84 11.96
CA PRO A 73 -8.87 12.12 11.27
C PRO A 73 -9.67 12.03 9.96
N ALA A 74 -9.63 10.90 9.23
CA ALA A 74 -10.42 10.73 8.00
C ALA A 74 -11.92 10.84 8.27
N ILE A 75 -12.44 10.29 9.39
CA ILE A 75 -13.85 10.41 9.75
C ILE A 75 -14.22 11.88 9.99
N PHE A 76 -13.40 12.62 10.74
CA PHE A 76 -13.64 14.05 10.97
C PHE A 76 -13.60 14.85 9.66
N LEU A 77 -12.61 14.58 8.81
CA LEU A 77 -12.42 15.23 7.52
C LEU A 77 -13.59 14.92 6.57
N ALA A 78 -13.97 13.65 6.42
CA ALA A 78 -15.09 13.22 5.59
C ALA A 78 -16.42 13.82 6.07
N ARG A 79 -16.64 13.86 7.39
CA ARG A 79 -17.83 14.47 7.98
C ARG A 79 -17.88 15.99 7.74
N ALA A 80 -16.75 16.68 7.84
CA ALA A 80 -16.64 18.10 7.53
C ALA A 80 -16.89 18.38 6.03
N LEU A 81 -16.29 17.59 5.15
CA LEU A 81 -16.46 17.67 3.68
C LEU A 81 -17.88 17.35 3.22
N TYR A 82 -18.58 16.45 3.92
CA TYR A 82 -19.96 16.12 3.63
C TYR A 82 -20.91 17.25 4.01
N ARG A 83 -20.71 17.88 5.19
CA ARG A 83 -21.63 18.90 5.72
C ARG A 83 -21.37 20.31 5.18
N ARG A 84 -20.15 20.65 4.77
CA ARG A 84 -19.79 22.02 4.39
C ARG A 84 -19.45 22.11 2.89
N ARG A 85 -20.17 22.96 2.16
CA ARG A 85 -19.88 23.31 0.76
C ARG A 85 -18.99 24.56 0.77
N PHE A 86 -17.68 24.39 0.53
CA PHE A 86 -16.71 25.48 0.42
C PHE A 86 -16.02 25.44 -0.96
N PRO A 87 -15.56 26.59 -1.49
CA PRO A 87 -15.06 26.69 -2.87
C PRO A 87 -13.84 25.78 -3.15
N GLY A 88 -13.01 25.48 -2.15
CA GLY A 88 -11.84 24.59 -2.27
C GLY A 88 -12.13 23.08 -2.17
N ARG A 89 -13.38 22.65 -2.02
CA ARG A 89 -13.74 21.24 -1.77
C ARG A 89 -13.23 20.30 -2.86
N LEU A 90 -13.39 20.69 -4.13
CA LEU A 90 -12.98 19.87 -5.27
C LEU A 90 -11.45 19.71 -5.33
N ALA A 91 -10.71 20.76 -4.96
CA ALA A 91 -9.25 20.70 -4.92
C ALA A 91 -8.77 19.71 -3.85
N LEU A 92 -9.34 19.75 -2.64
CA LEU A 92 -9.00 18.78 -1.59
C LEU A 92 -9.34 17.33 -2.00
N LEU A 93 -10.52 17.10 -2.58
CA LEU A 93 -10.88 15.77 -3.08
C LEU A 93 -9.94 15.28 -4.19
N ARG A 94 -9.48 16.17 -5.07
CA ARG A 94 -8.48 15.83 -6.10
C ARG A 94 -7.12 15.52 -5.51
N LEU A 95 -6.69 16.25 -4.49
CA LEU A 95 -5.43 15.97 -3.79
C LEU A 95 -5.47 14.61 -3.10
N CYS A 96 -6.55 14.29 -2.38
CA CYS A 96 -6.75 12.95 -1.79
C CYS A 96 -6.81 11.84 -2.86
N ALA A 97 -7.46 12.08 -4.01
CA ALA A 97 -7.47 11.10 -5.09
C ALA A 97 -6.08 10.93 -5.74
N MET A 98 -5.26 11.99 -5.76
CA MET A 98 -3.93 11.98 -6.36
C MET A 98 -2.95 11.12 -5.55
N THR A 99 -3.05 11.08 -4.22
CA THR A 99 -2.17 10.25 -3.38
C THR A 99 -2.34 8.76 -3.67
N LEU A 100 -3.55 8.33 -4.04
CA LEU A 100 -3.87 6.95 -4.45
C LEU A 100 -3.27 6.53 -5.80
N ILE A 101 -3.06 7.49 -6.71
CA ILE A 101 -2.54 7.23 -8.07
C ILE A 101 -1.01 7.37 -8.10
N LEU A 102 -0.44 8.08 -7.13
CA LEU A 102 0.99 8.37 -7.08
C LEU A 102 1.81 7.08 -6.94
N PRO A 103 2.88 6.90 -7.76
CA PRO A 103 3.79 5.78 -7.58
C PRO A 103 4.39 5.79 -6.18
N VAL A 104 4.45 4.63 -5.53
CA VAL A 104 4.88 4.52 -4.12
C VAL A 104 6.26 5.12 -3.89
N LEU A 105 7.20 4.87 -4.81
CA LEU A 105 8.55 5.43 -4.73
C LEU A 105 8.55 6.96 -4.76
N VAL A 106 7.74 7.57 -5.64
CA VAL A 106 7.64 9.03 -5.74
C VAL A 106 7.10 9.62 -4.44
N ALA A 107 6.10 8.99 -3.83
CA ALA A 107 5.58 9.41 -2.53
C ALA A 107 6.64 9.32 -1.44
N VAL A 108 7.39 8.21 -1.38
CA VAL A 108 8.46 8.02 -0.38
C VAL A 108 9.54 9.07 -0.55
N PHE A 109 9.98 9.38 -1.78
CA PHE A 109 10.93 10.46 -2.03
C PHE A 109 10.37 11.83 -1.60
N GLY A 110 9.09 12.10 -1.83
CA GLY A 110 8.42 13.32 -1.36
C GLY A 110 8.36 13.40 0.17
N ILE A 111 8.03 12.30 0.85
CA ILE A 111 8.02 12.24 2.31
C ILE A 111 9.43 12.43 2.86
N LEU A 112 10.44 11.80 2.27
CA LEU A 112 11.83 11.95 2.69
C LEU A 112 12.37 13.36 2.43
N SER A 113 11.96 14.04 1.37
CA SER A 113 12.39 15.42 1.10
C SER A 113 11.78 16.43 2.10
N VAL A 114 10.60 16.14 2.64
CA VAL A 114 9.95 16.99 3.65
C VAL A 114 10.39 16.60 5.08
N TYR A 115 10.27 15.33 5.45
CA TYR A 115 10.44 14.80 6.81
C TYR A 115 11.78 14.10 7.06
N GLY A 116 12.63 13.97 6.06
CA GLY A 116 13.97 13.38 6.21
C GLY A 116 14.88 14.20 7.12
N ARG A 117 16.01 13.60 7.53
CA ARG A 117 17.01 14.27 8.39
C ARG A 117 17.58 15.57 7.80
N GLN A 118 17.58 15.70 6.48
CA GLN A 118 17.98 16.91 5.75
C GLN A 118 16.80 17.52 4.97
N GLY A 119 15.56 17.18 5.36
CA GLY A 119 14.37 17.68 4.70
C GLY A 119 14.12 19.16 4.99
N TRP A 120 13.20 19.76 4.23
CA TRP A 120 12.82 21.16 4.40
C TRP A 120 12.37 21.48 5.85
N LEU A 121 11.66 20.54 6.49
CA LEU A 121 11.18 20.71 7.86
C LEU A 121 12.32 20.67 8.89
N ALA A 122 13.31 19.80 8.69
CA ALA A 122 14.50 19.72 9.53
C ALA A 122 15.36 21.00 9.41
N SER A 123 15.50 21.56 8.21
CA SER A 123 16.20 22.82 7.97
C SER A 123 15.51 24.00 8.66
N LEU A 124 14.17 24.05 8.62
CA LEU A 124 13.38 25.05 9.36
C LEU A 124 13.57 24.91 10.87
N CYS A 125 13.51 23.69 11.43
CA CYS A 125 13.73 23.51 12.86
C CYS A 125 15.16 23.85 13.30
N GLN A 126 16.17 23.56 12.48
CA GLN A 126 17.54 24.03 12.75
C GLN A 126 17.65 25.56 12.72
N SER A 127 16.95 26.23 11.80
CA SER A 127 16.89 27.70 11.76
C SER A 127 16.20 28.30 12.99
N LEU A 128 15.34 27.53 13.65
CA LEU A 128 14.65 27.87 14.90
C LEU A 128 15.41 27.40 16.16
N GLY A 129 16.59 26.80 16.02
CA GLY A 129 17.41 26.32 17.14
C GLY A 129 16.89 25.03 17.82
N LEU A 130 15.98 24.29 17.18
CA LEU A 130 15.42 23.04 17.70
C LEU A 130 16.14 21.82 17.10
N GLU A 131 16.57 20.90 17.96
CA GLU A 131 17.19 19.64 17.52
C GLU A 131 16.14 18.70 16.91
N TRP A 132 16.25 18.49 15.58
CA TRP A 132 15.35 17.61 14.84
C TRP A 132 15.76 16.14 15.01
N THR A 133 15.04 15.41 15.86
CA THR A 133 15.30 13.98 16.16
C THR A 133 14.40 13.01 15.38
N PHE A 134 13.50 13.52 14.52
CA PHE A 134 12.61 12.66 13.76
C PHE A 134 13.39 11.87 12.71
N SER A 135 13.40 10.55 12.87
CA SER A 135 14.01 9.61 11.93
C SER A 135 12.91 8.90 11.14
N PRO A 136 12.86 9.05 9.81
CA PRO A 136 11.94 8.26 8.97
C PRO A 136 12.23 6.76 9.01
N TYR A 137 13.40 6.37 9.52
CA TYR A 137 13.80 4.98 9.63
C TYR A 137 13.22 4.37 10.91
N GLY A 138 12.14 3.59 10.77
CA GLY A 138 11.48 2.87 11.86
C GLY A 138 9.94 2.95 11.79
N LEU A 139 9.28 2.64 12.92
CA LEU A 139 7.82 2.64 13.03
C LEU A 139 7.21 3.98 12.60
N GLN A 140 7.82 5.11 12.99
CA GLN A 140 7.30 6.45 12.72
C GLN A 140 7.19 6.76 11.21
N GLY A 141 8.19 6.39 10.42
CA GLY A 141 8.14 6.56 8.97
C GLY A 141 7.09 5.68 8.29
N ILE A 142 6.95 4.43 8.75
CA ILE A 142 5.91 3.52 8.26
C ILE A 142 4.51 4.08 8.55
N LEU A 143 4.28 4.53 9.79
CA LEU A 143 3.00 5.15 10.18
C LEU A 143 2.72 6.40 9.35
N LEU A 144 3.71 7.28 9.15
CA LEU A 144 3.56 8.50 8.36
C LEU A 144 3.21 8.20 6.90
N ALA A 145 3.92 7.25 6.28
CA ALA A 145 3.64 6.82 4.92
C ALA A 145 2.24 6.22 4.81
N HIS A 146 1.84 5.35 5.75
CA HIS A 146 0.51 4.77 5.76
C HIS A 146 -0.58 5.83 5.93
N VAL A 147 -0.41 6.83 6.79
CA VAL A 147 -1.38 7.93 6.94
C VAL A 147 -1.47 8.75 5.65
N PHE A 148 -0.34 9.04 4.99
CA PHE A 148 -0.33 9.76 3.72
C PHE A 148 -1.08 9.03 2.60
N PHE A 149 -0.97 7.71 2.54
CA PHE A 149 -1.66 6.90 1.53
C PHE A 149 -3.11 6.56 1.87
N ASN A 150 -3.47 6.42 3.15
CA ASN A 150 -4.79 5.96 3.57
C ASN A 150 -5.79 7.07 3.89
N LEU A 151 -5.33 8.32 4.09
CA LEU A 151 -6.20 9.48 4.37
C LEU A 151 -6.75 10.09 3.07
#